data_AF-A0A375ECU9-F1
#
_entry.id   AF-A0A375ECU9-F1
#
_cell.length_a   1.000
_cell.length_b   1.000
_cell.length_c   1.000
_cell.angle_alpha   90.00
_cell.angle_beta   90.00
_cell.angle_gamma   90.00
#
_symmetry.space_group_name_H-M   'P 1'
#
loop_
_entity.id
_entity.type
_entity.pdbx_description
1 polymer ?
#
loop_
_entity_poly.entity_id
_entity_poly.type
_entity_poly.pdbx_seq_one_letter_code
_entity_poly.pdbx_strand_id
1 'polypeptide(L)' 'MLKGWAKFMYEDKETLVEAGDCVHQRPGIRHFLFDYSQDMEYLEVVGPATFTSVGVEGPCAVPAPGEW' A
#
# COMPACT_ATOMS: atom_id res chain seq x y z
N MET A 1 4.13 5.65 8.06
CA MET A 1 4.63 4.36 8.56
C MET A 1 5.21 4.57 9.95
N LEU A 2 4.75 3.82 10.94
CA LEU A 2 5.22 3.94 12.32
C LEU A 2 6.37 2.97 12.63
N LYS A 3 6.34 1.75 12.06
CA LYS A 3 7.40 0.73 12.16
C LYS A 3 7.49 -0.09 10.88
N GLY A 4 8.65 -0.72 10.63
CA GLY A 4 8.83 -1.63 9.51
C GLY A 4 8.79 -0.96 8.13
N TRP A 5 8.42 -1.74 7.11
CA TRP A 5 8.27 -1.27 5.74
C TRP A 5 7.12 -1.98 5.00
N ALA A 6 6.69 -1.40 3.88
CA ALA A 6 5.65 -1.91 2.99
C ALA A 6 5.96 -1.55 1.54
N LYS A 7 5.69 -2.46 0.61
CA LYS A 7 5.77 -2.22 -0.83
C LYS A 7 4.38 -2.23 -1.45
N PHE A 8 4.02 -1.09 -1.99
CA PHE A 8 2.80 -0.89 -2.75
C PHE A 8 3.10 -0.81 -4.24
N MET A 9 2.13 -1.23 -5.03
CA MET A 9 2.04 -0.83 -6.43
C MET A 9 0.96 0.25 -6.53
N TYR A 10 1.35 1.48 -6.87
CA TYR A 10 0.42 2.58 -7.16
C TYR A 10 0.34 2.76 -8.66
N GLU A 11 -0.79 2.39 -9.26
CA GLU A 11 -0.89 2.21 -10.71
C GLU A 11 0.24 1.29 -11.21
N ASP A 12 1.15 1.74 -12.06
CA ASP A 12 2.28 0.97 -12.58
C ASP A 12 3.61 1.26 -11.85
N LYS A 13 3.55 1.94 -10.70
CA LYS A 13 4.74 2.38 -9.96
C LYS A 13 4.88 1.68 -8.62
N GLU A 14 5.96 0.90 -8.49
CA GLU A 14 6.39 0.36 -7.21
C GLU A 14 6.81 1.48 -6.26
N THR A 15 6.36 1.38 -5.02
CA THR A 15 6.62 2.36 -3.96
C THR A 15 6.92 1.63 -2.66
N LEU A 16 8.15 1.79 -2.19
CA LEU A 16 8.55 1.44 -0.82
C LEU A 16 8.10 2.55 0.12
N VAL A 17 7.53 2.16 1.26
CA VAL A 17 7.17 3.04 2.37
C VAL A 17 7.80 2.46 3.63
N GLU A 18 8.71 3.17 4.26
CA GLU A 18 9.44 2.73 5.46
C GLU A 18 9.19 3.66 6.65
N ALA A 19 9.57 3.23 7.86
CA ALA A 19 9.32 3.97 9.09
C ALA A 19 9.73 5.46 8.98
N GLY A 20 8.79 6.36 9.28
CA GLY A 20 8.94 7.80 9.10
C GLY A 20 8.29 8.37 7.83
N ASP A 21 8.05 7.53 6.81
CA ASP A 21 7.41 7.98 5.57
C ASP A 21 5.90 8.19 5.73
N CYS A 22 5.38 9.11 4.93
CA CYS A 22 3.94 9.34 4.73
C CYS A 22 3.63 9.29 3.24
N VAL A 23 2.54 8.60 2.88
CA VAL A 23 2.02 8.61 1.51
C VAL A 23 0.59 9.16 1.50
N HIS A 24 0.26 9.88 0.44
CA HIS A 24 -1.09 10.35 0.20
C HIS A 24 -1.69 9.61 -0.99
N GLN A 25 -2.73 8.81 -0.73
CA GLN A 25 -3.49 8.13 -1.76
C GLN A 25 -4.60 9.07 -2.28
N ARG A 26 -4.51 9.44 -3.56
CA ARG A 26 -5.59 10.23 -4.19
C ARG A 26 -6.86 9.38 -4.30
N PRO A 27 -8.06 9.96 -4.18
CA PRO A 27 -9.31 9.22 -4.33
C PRO A 27 -9.36 8.38 -5.61
N GLY A 28 -9.70 7.10 -5.48
CA GLY A 28 -9.85 6.17 -6.61
C GLY A 28 -8.55 5.66 -7.23
N ILE A 29 -7.38 5.94 -6.65
CA ILE A 29 -6.10 5.38 -7.14
C ILE A 29 -6.12 3.84 -7.09
N ARG A 30 -5.79 3.20 -8.21
CA ARG A 30 -5.65 1.74 -8.25
C ARG A 30 -4.34 1.35 -7.58
N HIS A 31 -4.41 0.49 -6.59
CA HIS A 31 -3.23 0.06 -5.88
C HIS A 31 -3.40 -1.30 -5.22
N PHE A 32 -2.28 -1.92 -4.87
CA PHE A 32 -2.24 -3.10 -4.03
C PHE A 32 -0.95 -3.11 -3.18
N LEU A 33 -1.04 -3.64 -1.96
CA LEU A 33 0.10 -4.00 -1.12
C LEU A 33 0.52 -5.42 -1.47
N PHE A 34 1.79 -5.65 -1.82
CA PHE A 34 2.26 -6.98 -2.23
C PHE A 34 3.38 -7.55 -1.36
N ASP A 35 4.01 -6.73 -0.52
CA ASP A 35 5.08 -7.15 0.38
C ASP A 35 5.17 -6.18 1.55
N TYR A 36 5.61 -6.63 2.71
CA TYR A 36 5.74 -5.80 3.91
C TYR A 36 6.77 -6.39 4.87
N SER A 37 7.06 -5.80 6.03
CA SER A 37 7.89 -6.44 7.05
C SER A 37 7.03 -7.05 8.16
N GLN A 38 7.59 -8.02 8.91
CA GLN A 38 6.87 -8.68 10.00
C GLN A 38 6.40 -7.72 11.09
N ASP A 39 7.14 -6.64 11.30
CA ASP A 39 6.90 -5.61 12.29
C ASP A 39 6.20 -4.36 11.73
N MET A 40 5.63 -4.43 10.52
CA MET A 40 4.94 -3.31 9.88
C MET A 40 3.80 -2.77 10.77
N GLU A 41 3.86 -1.47 11.05
CA GLU A 41 2.80 -0.74 11.75
C GLU A 41 2.42 0.51 10.97
N TYR A 42 1.18 0.56 10.48
CA TYR A 42 0.68 1.62 9.60
C TYR A 42 -0.44 2.41 10.25
N LEU A 43 -0.33 3.74 10.26
CA LEU A 43 -1.41 4.64 10.65
C LEU A 43 -2.11 5.14 9.39
N GLU A 44 -3.36 4.72 9.21
CA GLU A 44 -4.22 5.21 8.13
C GLU A 44 -5.11 6.36 8.63
N VAL A 45 -5.14 7.46 7.90
CA VAL A 45 -6.08 8.56 8.10
C VAL A 45 -6.90 8.68 6.81
N VAL A 46 -8.19 8.37 6.91
CA VAL A 46 -9.09 8.21 5.75
C VAL A 46 -10.38 9.01 5.92
N GLY A 47 -10.95 9.45 4.80
CA GLY A 47 -12.22 10.17 4.75
C GLY A 47 -12.98 9.87 3.45
N PRO A 48 -14.29 9.54 3.51
CA PRO A 48 -15.10 9.31 4.71
C PRO A 48 -14.65 8.06 5.48
N ALA A 49 -14.98 8.01 6.78
CA ALA A 49 -14.60 6.87 7.63
C ALA A 49 -15.16 5.53 7.13
N THR A 50 -16.37 5.54 6.57
CA THR A 50 -17.03 4.37 5.99
C THR A 50 -16.85 4.34 4.47
N PHE A 51 -15.62 4.17 4.01
CA PHE A 51 -15.33 3.94 2.59
C PHE A 51 -15.51 2.44 2.23
N THR A 52 -15.50 2.14 0.93
CA THR A 52 -15.53 0.76 0.42
C THR A 52 -14.36 0.54 -0.52
N SER A 53 -13.98 -0.73 -0.71
CA SER A 53 -12.99 -1.15 -1.72
C SER A 53 -13.71 -1.77 -2.90
N VAL A 54 -13.35 -1.34 -4.11
CA VAL A 54 -13.90 -1.88 -5.36
C VAL A 54 -12.80 -2.69 -6.03
N GLY A 55 -13.05 -3.98 -6.25
CA GLY A 55 -12.16 -4.83 -7.02
C GLY A 55 -12.07 -4.34 -8.47
N VAL A 56 -10.86 -4.19 -8.98
CA VAL A 56 -10.56 -3.75 -10.35
C VAL A 56 -9.48 -4.65 -10.96
N GLU A 57 -9.37 -4.64 -12.28
CA GLU A 57 -8.24 -5.26 -12.96
C GLU A 57 -6.94 -4.54 -12.57
N GLY A 58 -5.95 -5.32 -12.17
CA GLY A 58 -4.64 -4.81 -11.75
C GLY A 58 -3.88 -4.17 -12.92
N PRO A 59 -3.11 -3.09 -12.68
CA PRO A 59 -2.31 -2.43 -13.70
C PRO A 59 -1.13 -3.27 -14.21
N CYS A 60 -0.72 -4.29 -13.43
CA CYS A 60 0.33 -5.23 -13.75
C CYS A 60 0.13 -6.54 -12.96
N ALA A 61 0.97 -7.54 -13.24
CA ALA A 61 1.03 -8.76 -12.44
C ALA A 61 1.53 -8.44 -11.02
N VAL A 62 0.91 -9.04 -10.00
CA VAL A 62 1.32 -8.89 -8.60
C VAL A 62 2.67 -9.58 -8.40
N PRO A 63 3.73 -8.88 -7.95
CA PRO A 63 5.02 -9.51 -7.63
C PRO A 63 4.89 -10.53 -6.50
N ALA A 64 5.75 -11.53 -6.49
CA ALA A 64 5.84 -12.45 -5.35
C ALA A 64 6.36 -11.69 -4.11
N PRO A 65 5.78 -11.89 -2.92
CA PRO A 65 6.32 -11.34 -1.67
C PRO A 65 7.72 -11.90 -1.39
N GLY A 66 8.55 -11.12 -0.68
CA GLY A 66 9.86 -11.57 -0.25
C GLY A 66 9.78 -12.69 0.80
N GLU A 67 10.88 -13.45 0.94
CA GLU A 67 11.03 -14.42 2.03
C GLU A 67 11.53 -13.69 3.29
N TRP A 68 10.66 -13.49 4.28
CA TRP A 68 11.00 -12.90 5.58
C TRP A 68 10.12 -13.45 6.70
#